data_AF-A0AAQ1JSR9-F1
#
_entry.id   AF-A0AAQ1JSR9-F1
#
_cell.length_a   1.000
_cell.length_b   1.000
_cell.length_c   1.000
_cell.angle_alpha   90.00
_cell.angle_beta   90.00
_cell.angle_gamma   90.00
#
_symmetry.space_group_name_H-M   'P 1'
#
loop_
_entity.id
_entity.type
_entity.pdbx_description
1 polymer ?
#
loop_
_entity_poly.entity_id
_entity_poly.type
_entity_poly.pdbx_seq_one_letter_code
_entity_poly.pdbx_strand_id
1 'polypeptide(L)'
;MYKGSVTEEAREVLRAIELIQLGARMPVLEKELTLSRNRLIRLYRELKSASPPKGMLPFSADWYFTWLPNIHASLFYNIFLFLKDEAKCSRLDALTRAYRLYIEHCECAETERVLSFTRAWTLLRFFEGGLLALTRCTVCSGRFVRHARDAMKPATCCICAPPSRAGVTRAMLASRELAQGAADTADSSDTPDTPTSSSKRRGTSPLSEISEAMRDTLAEVKRAVDPKRNAAAGSSGNAAGKPTSHPFLPRSIPV
;
A
#
# COMPACT_ATOMS: atom_id res chain seq x y z
N MET A 1 33.86 16.72 7.88
CA MET A 1 34.47 15.54 8.51
C MET A 1 33.46 15.03 9.54
N TYR A 2 32.89 13.84 9.34
CA TYR A 2 31.84 13.28 10.21
C TYR A 2 32.47 12.89 11.55
N LYS A 3 31.88 13.35 12.66
CA LYS A 3 32.41 13.15 14.04
C LYS A 3 31.75 11.96 14.76
N GLY A 4 31.13 11.03 14.03
CA GLY A 4 30.45 9.86 14.61
C GLY A 4 31.30 8.58 14.58
N SER A 5 30.92 7.61 15.42
CA SER A 5 31.46 6.24 15.38
C SER A 5 31.15 5.57 14.04
N VAL A 6 32.03 4.67 13.57
CA VAL A 6 31.82 3.82 12.38
C VAL A 6 30.48 3.06 12.45
N THR A 7 30.07 2.64 13.65
CA THR A 7 28.79 1.96 13.87
C THR A 7 27.58 2.86 13.62
N GLU A 8 27.69 4.16 13.95
CA GLU A 8 26.61 5.13 13.70
C GLU A 8 26.53 5.43 12.21
N GLU A 9 27.68 5.60 11.56
CA GLU A 9 27.74 5.80 10.12
C GLU A 9 27.11 4.62 9.35
N ALA A 10 27.43 3.39 9.74
CA ALA A 10 26.81 2.19 9.16
C ALA A 10 25.28 2.20 9.37
N ARG A 11 24.81 2.57 10.56
CA ARG A 11 23.38 2.66 10.87
C ARG A 11 22.68 3.71 10.02
N GLU A 12 23.29 4.87 9.80
CA GLU A 12 22.72 5.91 8.92
C GLU A 12 22.65 5.46 7.47
N VAL A 13 23.67 4.75 6.97
CA VAL A 13 23.65 4.19 5.62
C VAL A 13 22.51 3.16 5.48
N LEU A 14 22.33 2.28 6.45
CA LEU A 14 21.23 1.30 6.43
C LEU A 14 19.85 1.97 6.45
N ARG A 15 19.66 3.02 7.26
CA ARG A 15 18.42 3.83 7.23
C ARG A 15 18.22 4.48 5.87
N ALA A 16 19.27 4.99 5.23
CA ALA A 16 19.19 5.58 3.91
C ALA A 16 18.75 4.57 2.85
N ILE A 17 19.32 3.36 2.86
CA ILE A 17 18.93 2.27 1.96
C ILE A 17 17.44 1.96 2.12
N GLU A 18 16.99 1.80 3.36
CA GLU A 18 15.61 1.51 3.70
C GLU A 18 14.64 2.58 3.17
N LEU A 19 14.93 3.86 3.42
CA LEU A 19 14.10 4.97 2.95
C LEU A 19 14.07 5.05 1.41
N ILE A 20 15.20 4.80 0.74
CA ILE A 20 15.28 4.76 -0.74
C ILE A 20 14.42 3.64 -1.29
N GLN A 21 14.45 2.45 -0.67
CA GLN A 21 13.63 1.31 -1.08
C GLN A 21 12.13 1.61 -0.94
N LEU A 22 11.73 2.32 0.13
CA LEU A 22 10.35 2.77 0.34
C LEU A 22 9.92 3.92 -0.60
N GLY A 23 10.82 4.46 -1.41
CA GLY A 23 10.53 5.53 -2.37
C GLY A 23 10.60 6.94 -1.79
N ALA A 24 11.44 7.15 -0.78
CA ALA A 24 11.76 8.50 -0.30
C ALA A 24 12.46 9.31 -1.39
N ARG A 25 11.97 10.53 -1.63
CA ARG A 25 12.65 11.49 -2.52
C ARG A 25 13.89 12.08 -1.84
N MET A 26 14.83 12.55 -2.65
CA MET A 26 16.08 13.13 -2.16
C MET A 26 15.90 14.24 -1.10
N PRO A 27 14.96 15.19 -1.23
CA PRO A 27 14.75 16.21 -0.19
C PRO A 27 14.30 15.64 1.16
N VAL A 28 13.61 14.49 1.17
CA VAL A 28 13.23 13.80 2.40
C VAL A 28 14.46 13.19 3.06
N LEU A 29 15.31 12.53 2.28
CA LEU A 29 16.56 11.93 2.76
C LEU A 29 17.50 13.00 3.34
N GLU A 30 17.67 14.13 2.64
CA GLU A 30 18.49 15.26 3.09
C GLU A 30 17.99 15.88 4.40
N LYS A 31 16.69 15.76 4.70
CA LYS A 31 16.08 16.33 5.91
C LYS A 31 16.09 15.38 7.11
N GLU A 32 16.01 14.07 6.88
CA GLU A 32 15.90 13.05 7.94
C GLU A 32 17.24 12.37 8.27
N LEU A 33 18.25 12.48 7.40
CA LEU A 33 19.56 11.84 7.58
C LEU A 33 20.68 12.89 7.62
N THR A 34 21.80 12.54 8.24
CA THR A 34 22.97 13.45 8.29
C THR A 34 24.01 13.16 7.22
N LEU A 35 23.75 12.18 6.34
CA LEU A 35 24.61 11.86 5.19
C LEU A 35 24.68 13.00 4.19
N SER A 36 25.86 13.20 3.61
CA SER A 36 26.03 14.22 2.57
C SER A 36 25.20 13.91 1.33
N ARG A 37 24.70 14.97 0.67
CA ARG A 37 23.93 14.87 -0.57
C ARG A 37 24.61 14.01 -1.64
N ASN A 38 25.91 14.20 -1.85
CA ASN A 38 26.68 13.42 -2.83
C ASN A 38 26.68 11.92 -2.51
N ARG A 39 26.76 11.57 -1.21
CA ARG A 39 26.72 10.18 -0.76
C ARG A 39 25.33 9.57 -0.96
N LEU A 40 24.27 10.31 -0.65
CA LEU A 40 22.89 9.89 -0.90
C LEU A 40 22.61 9.68 -2.39
N ILE A 41 23.12 10.56 -3.27
CA ILE A 41 22.97 10.41 -4.74
C ILE A 41 23.69 9.14 -5.23
N ARG A 42 24.91 8.87 -4.76
CA ARG A 42 25.65 7.65 -5.12
C ARG A 42 24.89 6.40 -4.67
N LEU A 43 24.47 6.36 -3.41
CA LEU A 43 23.70 5.26 -2.84
C LEU A 43 22.38 5.02 -3.60
N TYR A 44 21.67 6.08 -3.98
CA TYR A 44 20.44 5.96 -4.77
C TYR A 44 20.72 5.33 -6.15
N ARG A 45 21.80 5.74 -6.83
CA ARG A 45 22.19 5.18 -8.13
C ARG A 45 22.59 3.72 -8.02
N GLU A 46 23.30 3.35 -6.95
CA GLU A 46 23.67 1.96 -6.68
C GLU A 46 22.45 1.06 -6.47
N LEU A 47 21.42 1.56 -5.77
CA LEU A 47 20.21 0.77 -5.45
C LEU A 47 19.15 0.74 -6.57
N LYS A 48 18.99 1.84 -7.31
CA LYS A 48 17.89 2.01 -8.29
C LYS A 48 18.38 2.06 -9.74
N SER A 49 19.70 2.05 -9.97
CA SER A 49 20.33 2.20 -11.30
C SER A 49 19.87 3.45 -12.08
N ALA A 50 19.29 4.43 -11.39
CA ALA A 50 18.69 5.62 -11.95
C ALA A 50 19.05 6.84 -11.10
N SER A 51 18.94 8.03 -11.68
CA SER A 51 19.11 9.26 -10.89
C SER A 51 17.84 9.54 -10.05
N PRO A 52 17.99 10.13 -8.85
CA PRO A 52 16.84 10.54 -8.05
C PRO A 52 15.93 11.47 -8.85
N PRO A 53 14.59 11.29 -8.76
CA PRO A 53 13.66 12.15 -9.47
C PRO A 53 13.83 13.60 -9.00
N LYS A 54 13.96 14.49 -9.98
CA LYS A 54 14.02 15.94 -9.75
C LYS A 54 12.61 16.47 -9.53
N GLY A 55 12.46 17.41 -8.60
CA GLY A 55 11.19 18.06 -8.35
C GLY A 55 11.03 18.46 -6.90
N MET A 56 10.20 19.47 -6.68
CA MET A 56 9.88 19.94 -5.34
C MET A 56 8.93 18.97 -4.63
N LEU A 57 8.94 19.01 -3.30
CA LEU A 57 7.94 18.33 -2.48
C LEU A 57 6.57 18.99 -2.68
N PRO A 58 5.46 18.26 -2.48
CA PRO A 58 4.14 18.88 -2.53
C PRO A 58 4.02 19.99 -1.48
N PHE A 59 3.57 21.17 -1.89
CA PHE A 59 3.47 22.36 -1.03
C PHE A 59 2.11 22.50 -0.34
N SER A 60 1.03 21.98 -0.93
CA SER A 60 -0.32 22.10 -0.39
C SER A 60 -0.82 20.83 0.27
N ALA A 61 -1.73 21.00 1.22
CA ALA A 61 -2.41 19.90 1.91
C ALA A 61 -3.66 19.42 1.17
N ASP A 62 -4.10 20.10 0.10
CA ASP A 62 -5.38 19.86 -0.57
C ASP A 62 -5.53 18.43 -1.08
N TRP A 63 -4.42 17.81 -1.50
CA TRP A 63 -4.41 16.43 -1.94
C TRP A 63 -4.97 15.48 -0.86
N TYR A 64 -4.69 15.73 0.43
CA TYR A 64 -5.18 14.91 1.54
C TYR A 64 -6.67 15.07 1.83
N PHE A 65 -7.35 16.06 1.24
CA PHE A 65 -8.79 16.26 1.43
C PHE A 65 -9.62 15.59 0.32
N THR A 66 -8.97 15.07 -0.71
CA THR A 66 -9.64 14.32 -1.77
C THR A 66 -10.01 12.91 -1.31
N TRP A 67 -11.11 12.37 -1.83
CA TRP A 67 -11.77 11.16 -1.31
C TRP A 67 -10.83 10.00 -0.99
N LEU A 68 -10.20 9.40 -2.00
CA LEU A 68 -9.35 8.22 -1.81
C LEU A 68 -8.03 8.56 -1.08
N PRO A 69 -7.29 9.62 -1.45
CA PRO A 69 -6.13 10.07 -0.67
C PRO A 69 -6.40 10.32 0.82
N ASN A 70 -7.56 10.85 1.19
CA ASN A 70 -7.93 11.07 2.59
C ASN A 70 -8.03 9.75 3.36
N ILE A 71 -8.63 8.73 2.75
CA ILE A 71 -8.76 7.40 3.34
C ILE A 71 -7.36 6.81 3.62
N HIS A 72 -6.47 6.80 2.63
CA HIS A 72 -5.12 6.26 2.78
C HIS A 72 -4.27 7.08 3.76
N ALA A 73 -4.36 8.41 3.73
CA ALA A 73 -3.66 9.28 4.66
C ALA A 73 -4.13 9.09 6.10
N SER A 74 -5.45 8.93 6.29
CA SER A 74 -6.04 8.67 7.60
C SER A 74 -5.61 7.33 8.16
N LEU A 75 -5.65 6.26 7.35
CA LEU A 75 -5.15 4.94 7.74
C LEU A 75 -3.69 5.02 8.19
N PHE A 76 -2.81 5.51 7.33
CA PHE A 76 -1.39 5.63 7.61
C PHE A 76 -1.12 6.46 8.87
N TYR A 77 -1.79 7.61 9.04
CA TYR A 77 -1.52 8.48 10.18
C TYR A 77 -2.00 7.89 11.51
N ASN A 78 -3.10 7.14 11.53
CA ASN A 78 -3.51 6.42 12.73
C ASN A 78 -2.51 5.31 13.10
N ILE A 79 -1.97 4.58 12.12
CA ILE A 79 -0.89 3.59 12.37
C ILE A 79 0.35 4.31 12.94
N PHE A 80 0.73 5.45 12.36
CA PHE A 80 1.86 6.24 12.84
C PHE A 80 1.66 6.70 14.29
N LEU A 81 0.48 7.20 14.65
CA LEU A 81 0.18 7.62 16.02
C LEU A 81 0.27 6.44 16.99
N PHE A 82 -0.27 5.27 16.63
CA PHE A 82 -0.14 4.07 17.46
C PHE A 82 1.35 3.71 17.71
N LEU A 83 2.17 3.70 16.66
CA LEU A 83 3.60 3.37 16.80
C LEU A 83 4.38 4.42 17.60
N LYS A 84 4.03 5.69 17.45
CA LYS A 84 4.67 6.79 18.17
C LYS A 84 4.24 6.83 19.64
N ASP A 85 2.94 6.73 19.89
CA ASP A 85 2.35 7.01 21.19
C ASP A 85 2.28 5.75 22.07
N GLU A 86 1.92 4.60 21.51
CA GLU A 86 1.80 3.34 22.26
C GLU A 86 3.11 2.53 22.22
N ALA A 87 3.69 2.35 21.04
CA ALA A 87 4.93 1.57 20.88
C ALA A 87 6.21 2.37 21.15
N LYS A 88 6.09 3.66 21.50
CA LYS A 88 7.19 4.58 21.86
C LYS A 88 8.36 4.59 20.85
N CYS A 89 8.06 4.37 19.57
CA CYS A 89 9.08 4.40 18.52
C CYS A 89 9.60 5.83 18.31
N SER A 90 10.87 5.96 17.90
CA SER A 90 11.38 7.26 17.44
C SER A 90 10.56 7.76 16.25
N ARG A 91 10.53 9.07 16.02
CA ARG A 91 9.69 9.66 14.96
C ARG A 91 9.97 9.04 13.59
N LEU A 92 11.24 8.87 13.21
CA LEU A 92 11.61 8.30 11.92
C LEU A 92 11.31 6.80 11.86
N ASP A 93 11.58 6.06 12.94
CA ASP A 93 11.27 4.62 12.98
C ASP A 93 9.76 4.37 12.90
N ALA A 94 8.96 5.19 13.59
CA ALA A 94 7.50 5.14 13.53
C ALA A 94 7.00 5.45 12.11
N LEU A 95 7.56 6.46 11.43
CA LEU A 95 7.23 6.77 10.04
C LEU A 95 7.54 5.59 9.10
N THR A 96 8.75 5.05 9.18
CA THR A 96 9.21 3.95 8.34
C THR A 96 8.35 2.69 8.55
N ARG A 97 8.12 2.31 9.80
CA ARG A 97 7.30 1.13 10.15
C ARG A 97 5.82 1.34 9.81
N ALA A 98 5.26 2.51 10.08
CA ALA A 98 3.87 2.82 9.72
C ALA A 98 3.65 2.73 8.21
N TYR A 99 4.61 3.20 7.42
CA TYR A 99 4.49 3.15 5.97
C TYR A 99 4.60 1.71 5.43
N ARG A 100 5.42 0.86 6.06
CA ARG A 100 5.45 -0.58 5.73
C ARG A 100 4.12 -1.26 6.02
N LEU A 101 3.57 -1.06 7.21
CA LEU A 101 2.26 -1.60 7.58
C LEU A 101 1.15 -1.10 6.64
N TYR A 102 1.25 0.15 6.20
CA TYR A 102 0.35 0.69 5.18
C TYR A 102 0.49 -0.02 3.83
N ILE A 103 1.71 -0.29 3.37
CA ILE A 103 1.95 -1.06 2.13
C ILE A 103 1.36 -2.46 2.26
N GLU A 104 1.67 -3.16 3.35
CA GLU A 104 1.19 -4.51 3.64
C GLU A 104 -0.35 -4.54 3.66
N HIS A 105 -0.98 -3.55 4.31
CA HIS A 105 -2.44 -3.41 4.28
C HIS A 105 -2.98 -3.26 2.85
N CYS A 106 -2.32 -2.45 2.01
CA CYS A 106 -2.75 -2.28 0.62
C CYS A 106 -2.61 -3.58 -0.18
N GLU A 107 -1.53 -4.33 0.03
CA GLU A 107 -1.29 -5.63 -0.60
C GLU A 107 -2.33 -6.67 -0.16
N CYS A 108 -2.57 -6.82 1.14
CA CYS A 108 -3.55 -7.77 1.67
C CYS A 108 -4.99 -7.44 1.27
N ALA A 109 -5.32 -6.15 1.14
CA ALA A 109 -6.64 -5.71 0.71
C ALA A 109 -6.81 -5.64 -0.81
N GLU A 110 -5.77 -5.98 -1.60
CA GLU A 110 -5.74 -5.84 -3.06
C GLU A 110 -6.12 -4.42 -3.53
N THR A 111 -5.71 -3.40 -2.77
CA THR A 111 -6.01 -1.99 -3.07
C THR A 111 -4.81 -1.26 -3.65
N GLU A 112 -5.08 -0.20 -4.42
CA GLU A 112 -4.03 0.64 -5.01
C GLU A 112 -3.25 1.39 -3.92
N ARG A 113 -1.92 1.45 -4.07
CA ARG A 113 -1.06 2.26 -3.20
C ARG A 113 -1.12 3.74 -3.59
N VAL A 114 -2.12 4.45 -3.07
CA VAL A 114 -2.37 5.86 -3.41
C VAL A 114 -1.42 6.82 -2.68
N LEU A 115 -1.08 6.54 -1.42
CA LEU A 115 -0.14 7.33 -0.62
C LEU A 115 1.30 6.87 -0.85
N SER A 116 2.16 7.76 -1.36
CA SER A 116 3.60 7.52 -1.47
C SER A 116 4.35 7.86 -0.18
N PHE A 117 5.54 7.30 0.03
CA PHE A 117 6.35 7.55 1.24
C PHE A 117 6.60 9.05 1.46
N THR A 118 6.93 9.75 0.38
CA THR A 118 7.20 11.19 0.44
C THR A 118 5.95 11.99 0.84
N ARG A 119 4.76 11.58 0.38
CA ARG A 119 3.50 12.18 0.85
C ARG A 119 3.22 11.81 2.31
N ALA A 120 3.42 10.57 2.71
CA ALA A 120 3.32 10.16 4.11
C ALA A 120 4.23 11.01 5.03
N TRP A 121 5.48 11.23 4.64
CA TRP A 121 6.41 12.12 5.34
C TRP A 121 5.90 13.58 5.39
N THR A 122 5.38 14.10 4.27
CA THR A 122 4.86 15.47 4.19
C THR A 122 3.60 15.63 5.04
N LEU A 123 2.75 14.61 5.12
CA LEU A 123 1.57 14.58 5.98
C LEU A 123 1.95 14.85 7.43
N LEU A 124 2.98 14.16 7.95
CA LEU A 124 3.49 14.40 9.31
C LEU A 124 3.91 15.85 9.53
N ARG A 125 4.58 16.47 8.54
CA ARG A 125 4.96 17.88 8.60
C ARG A 125 3.76 18.81 8.69
N PHE A 126 2.69 18.53 7.94
CA PHE A 126 1.46 19.32 8.01
C PHE A 126 0.71 19.16 9.34
N PHE A 127 0.77 18.00 9.97
CA PHE A 127 0.28 17.82 11.34
C PHE A 127 1.12 18.57 12.37
N GLU A 128 2.45 18.47 12.28
CA GLU A 128 3.36 19.19 13.18
C GLU A 128 3.25 20.72 13.02
N GLY A 129 3.01 21.20 11.80
CA GLY A 129 2.76 22.61 11.51
C GLY A 129 1.34 23.09 11.86
N GLY A 130 0.48 22.24 12.43
CA GLY A 130 -0.88 22.60 12.83
C GLY A 130 -1.83 22.91 11.67
N LEU A 131 -1.50 22.49 10.44
CA LEU A 131 -2.38 22.67 9.27
C LEU A 131 -3.47 21.58 9.22
N LEU A 132 -3.13 20.37 9.68
CA LEU A 132 -4.00 19.20 9.69
C LEU A 132 -4.33 18.75 11.11
N ALA A 133 -5.50 18.14 11.25
CA ALA A 133 -5.98 17.52 12.48
C ALA A 133 -6.75 16.23 12.18
N LEU A 134 -6.84 15.34 13.17
CA LEU A 134 -7.72 14.16 13.11
C LEU A 134 -9.07 14.50 13.72
N THR A 135 -10.14 14.28 12.98
CA THR A 135 -11.53 14.43 13.45
C THR A 135 -12.20 13.06 13.54
N ARG A 136 -13.06 12.84 14.53
CA ARG A 136 -13.88 11.61 14.63
C ARG A 136 -15.11 11.71 13.74
N CYS A 137 -15.39 10.66 12.99
CA CYS A 137 -16.58 10.53 12.16
C CYS A 137 -17.83 10.42 13.05
N THR A 138 -18.90 11.15 12.72
CA THR A 138 -20.19 11.07 13.43
C THR A 138 -20.97 9.78 13.17
N VAL A 139 -20.61 9.02 12.13
CA VAL A 139 -21.29 7.77 11.73
C VAL A 139 -20.52 6.54 12.21
N CYS A 140 -19.27 6.36 11.75
CA CYS A 140 -18.48 5.17 12.06
C CYS A 140 -17.51 5.35 13.24
N SER A 141 -17.46 6.52 13.88
CA SER A 141 -16.50 6.89 14.94
C SER A 141 -15.01 6.90 14.55
N GLY A 142 -14.65 6.45 13.35
CA GLY A 142 -13.27 6.44 12.84
C GLY A 142 -12.64 7.83 12.75
N ARG A 143 -11.32 7.91 12.94
CA ARG A 143 -10.56 9.18 12.88
C ARG A 143 -10.01 9.41 11.48
N PHE A 144 -10.31 10.57 10.90
CA PHE A 144 -9.86 10.92 9.54
C PHE A 144 -9.23 12.32 9.47
N VAL A 145 -8.39 12.53 8.46
CA VAL A 145 -7.64 13.77 8.24
C VAL A 145 -8.59 14.91 7.82
N ARG A 146 -8.48 16.06 8.48
CA ARG A 146 -9.14 17.32 8.10
C ARG A 146 -8.21 18.51 8.29
N HIS A 147 -8.62 19.64 7.76
CA HIS A 147 -7.98 20.92 8.05
C HIS A 147 -8.17 21.28 9.53
N ALA A 148 -7.11 21.78 10.19
CA ALA A 148 -7.14 22.08 11.62
C ALA A 148 -8.20 23.10 12.05
N ARG A 149 -8.42 24.16 11.26
CA ARG A 149 -9.50 25.17 11.46
C ARG A 149 -10.90 24.58 11.59
N ASP A 150 -11.06 23.36 11.10
CA ASP A 150 -12.32 22.71 10.87
C ASP A 150 -12.54 21.53 11.84
N ALA A 151 -11.52 21.20 12.64
CA ALA A 151 -11.47 20.01 13.50
C ALA A 151 -12.57 19.96 14.57
N MET A 152 -13.07 21.12 15.02
CA MET A 152 -14.13 21.20 16.03
C MET A 152 -15.54 21.00 15.45
N LYS A 153 -15.70 21.08 14.12
CA LYS A 153 -17.00 20.90 13.48
C LYS A 153 -17.30 19.41 13.32
N PRO A 154 -18.52 18.94 13.64
CA PRO A 154 -18.90 17.56 13.36
C PRO A 154 -18.78 17.29 11.86
N ALA A 155 -18.26 16.12 11.50
CA ALA A 155 -18.07 15.75 10.11
C ALA A 155 -18.16 14.25 9.90
N THR A 156 -18.65 13.87 8.72
CA THR A 156 -18.73 12.50 8.23
C THR A 156 -17.48 12.19 7.40
N CYS A 157 -16.87 11.02 7.58
CA CYS A 157 -15.67 10.65 6.83
C CYS A 157 -15.98 10.30 5.37
N CYS A 158 -14.92 10.28 4.56
CA CYS A 158 -14.95 9.94 3.13
C CYS A 158 -15.55 8.55 2.82
N ILE A 159 -15.55 7.63 3.76
CA ILE A 159 -16.13 6.28 3.59
C ILE A 159 -17.63 6.31 3.82
N CYS A 160 -18.09 7.05 4.84
CA CYS A 160 -19.51 7.12 5.20
C CYS A 160 -20.31 8.08 4.31
N ALA A 161 -19.66 9.07 3.71
CA ALA A 161 -20.25 9.97 2.72
C ALA A 161 -19.37 10.03 1.46
N PRO A 162 -19.34 8.94 0.66
CA PRO A 162 -18.53 8.90 -0.56
C PRO A 162 -19.12 9.83 -1.64
N PRO A 163 -18.29 10.50 -2.45
CA PRO A 163 -18.77 11.29 -3.59
C PRO A 163 -19.39 10.37 -4.67
N SER A 164 -20.21 10.92 -5.55
CA SER A 164 -20.93 10.14 -6.59
C SER A 164 -20.05 9.32 -7.53
N ARG A 165 -18.76 9.68 -7.67
CA ARG A 165 -17.78 8.95 -8.50
C ARG A 165 -16.88 8.01 -7.68
N ALA A 166 -17.28 7.69 -6.46
CA ALA A 166 -16.59 6.73 -5.63
C ALA A 166 -16.53 5.35 -6.31
N GLY A 167 -15.36 4.70 -6.24
CA GLY A 167 -15.12 3.37 -6.81
C GLY A 167 -14.67 3.36 -8.27
N VAL A 168 -14.71 4.50 -8.94
CA VAL A 168 -14.25 4.64 -10.33
C VAL A 168 -12.75 4.88 -10.34
N THR A 169 -11.96 3.82 -10.46
CA THR A 169 -10.50 3.92 -10.52
C THR A 169 -10.05 4.48 -11.87
N ARG A 170 -8.87 5.09 -11.91
CA ARG A 170 -8.29 5.61 -13.17
C ARG A 170 -8.03 4.49 -14.19
N ALA A 171 -7.72 3.29 -13.69
CA ALA A 171 -7.65 2.08 -14.51
C ALA A 171 -9.01 1.71 -15.10
N MET A 172 -10.09 1.75 -14.30
CA MET A 172 -11.45 1.47 -14.76
C MET A 172 -11.96 2.52 -15.75
N LEU A 173 -11.56 3.80 -15.62
CA LEU A 173 -11.82 4.84 -16.62
C LEU A 173 -11.04 4.59 -17.91
N ALA A 174 -9.74 4.31 -17.83
CA ALA A 174 -8.91 4.02 -19.00
C ALA A 174 -9.41 2.78 -19.76
N SER A 175 -9.85 1.72 -19.06
CA SER A 175 -10.48 0.55 -19.67
C SER A 175 -11.81 0.88 -20.36
N ARG A 176 -12.60 1.81 -19.82
CA ARG A 176 -13.85 2.27 -20.44
C ARG A 176 -13.61 3.15 -21.66
N GLU A 177 -12.61 4.03 -21.62
CA GLU A 177 -12.21 4.86 -22.76
C GLU A 177 -11.66 4.00 -23.91
N LEU A 178 -10.85 2.98 -23.60
CA LEU A 178 -10.38 1.99 -24.59
C LEU A 178 -11.54 1.18 -25.18
N ALA A 179 -12.55 0.83 -24.38
CA ALA A 179 -13.74 0.11 -24.86
C ALA A 179 -14.67 0.98 -25.72
N GLN A 180 -14.78 2.29 -25.41
CA GLN A 180 -15.59 3.25 -26.17
C GLN A 180 -14.92 3.62 -27.51
N GLY A 181 -13.60 3.79 -27.54
CA GLY A 181 -12.87 4.04 -28.79
C GLY A 181 -12.92 2.88 -29.80
N ALA A 182 -13.19 1.65 -29.35
CA ALA A 182 -13.41 0.49 -30.23
C ALA A 182 -14.84 0.40 -30.79
N ALA A 183 -15.82 1.02 -30.12
CA ALA A 183 -17.21 1.07 -30.58
C ALA A 183 -17.43 2.16 -31.64
N ASP A 184 -16.75 3.30 -31.50
CA ASP A 184 -16.87 4.42 -32.45
C ASP A 184 -16.23 4.13 -33.82
N THR A 185 -15.34 3.13 -33.93
CA THR A 185 -14.78 2.68 -35.22
C THR A 185 -15.67 1.69 -35.98
N ALA A 186 -16.78 1.25 -35.41
CA ALA A 186 -17.69 0.28 -36.03
C ALA A 186 -18.92 0.92 -36.72
N ASP A 187 -19.11 2.25 -36.63
CA ASP A 187 -20.29 2.95 -37.15
C ASP A 187 -20.01 3.78 -38.42
N SER A 188 -18.98 3.42 -39.20
CA SER A 188 -18.74 4.04 -40.51
C SER A 188 -18.33 3.02 -41.57
N SER A 189 -19.30 2.31 -42.15
CA SER A 189 -19.26 1.92 -43.57
C SER A 189 -20.55 1.22 -44.02
N ASP A 190 -21.15 1.80 -45.06
CA ASP A 190 -22.21 1.28 -45.93
C ASP A 190 -22.00 -0.18 -46.41
N THR A 191 -23.09 -0.94 -46.49
CA THR A 191 -23.23 -2.21 -47.23
C THR A 191 -23.56 -1.94 -48.71
N PRO A 192 -23.14 -2.80 -49.69
CA PRO A 192 -23.94 -4.00 -49.99
C PRO A 192 -23.20 -5.27 -50.50
N ASP A 193 -23.93 -6.38 -50.33
CA ASP A 193 -24.03 -7.64 -51.11
C ASP A 193 -22.94 -8.76 -51.11
N THR A 194 -23.35 -9.90 -50.54
CA THR A 194 -22.90 -11.32 -50.70
C THR A 194 -23.19 -11.89 -52.11
N PRO A 195 -22.80 -13.13 -52.53
CA PRO A 195 -22.17 -14.26 -51.80
C PRO A 195 -21.05 -15.06 -52.52
N THR A 196 -20.42 -16.00 -51.78
CA THR A 196 -20.31 -17.47 -52.05
C THR A 196 -18.91 -18.07 -51.77
N SER A 197 -18.91 -19.14 -50.96
CA SER A 197 -18.04 -20.34 -51.02
C SER A 197 -16.56 -20.29 -50.58
N SER A 198 -16.27 -21.03 -49.50
CA SER A 198 -15.28 -22.12 -49.39
C SER A 198 -14.25 -22.07 -48.24
N SER A 199 -14.24 -23.18 -47.48
CA SER A 199 -13.07 -23.87 -46.90
C SER A 199 -12.33 -23.28 -45.69
N LYS A 200 -12.72 -23.80 -44.52
CA LYS A 200 -11.88 -24.65 -43.62
C LYS A 200 -10.49 -24.12 -43.20
N ARG A 201 -10.40 -23.67 -41.95
CA ARG A 201 -9.37 -24.09 -40.96
C ARG A 201 -9.80 -23.60 -39.57
N ARG A 202 -10.19 -24.54 -38.70
CA ARG A 202 -10.50 -24.27 -37.29
C ARG A 202 -9.17 -24.37 -36.53
N GLY A 203 -8.45 -23.26 -36.42
CA GLY A 203 -7.28 -23.14 -35.55
C GLY A 203 -7.74 -22.85 -34.13
N THR A 204 -7.35 -23.69 -33.18
CA THR A 204 -7.46 -23.39 -31.74
C THR A 204 -6.61 -22.15 -31.45
N SER A 205 -7.17 -21.22 -30.68
CA SER A 205 -6.47 -19.98 -30.31
C SER A 205 -5.35 -20.32 -29.32
N PRO A 206 -4.13 -19.76 -29.45
CA PRO A 206 -3.04 -19.97 -28.50
C PRO A 206 -3.43 -19.63 -27.04
N LEU A 207 -4.42 -18.75 -26.87
CA LEU A 207 -4.95 -18.35 -25.57
C LEU A 207 -5.81 -19.43 -24.89
N SER A 208 -6.47 -20.32 -25.66
CA SER A 208 -7.22 -21.44 -25.06
C SER A 208 -6.29 -22.54 -24.56
N GLU A 209 -5.15 -22.75 -25.24
CA GLU A 209 -4.14 -23.75 -24.84
C GLU A 209 -3.40 -23.32 -23.56
N ILE A 210 -3.11 -22.03 -23.40
CA ILE A 210 -2.52 -21.47 -22.16
C ILE A 210 -3.49 -21.60 -20.97
N SER A 211 -4.80 -21.42 -21.22
CA SER A 211 -5.86 -21.59 -20.22
C SER A 211 -6.01 -23.06 -19.75
N GLU A 212 -5.85 -24.01 -20.67
CA GLU A 212 -5.90 -25.44 -20.36
C GLU A 212 -4.68 -25.86 -19.54
N ALA A 213 -3.47 -25.45 -19.97
CA ALA A 213 -2.23 -25.75 -19.27
C ALA A 213 -2.21 -25.17 -17.84
N MET A 214 -2.73 -23.96 -17.63
CA MET A 214 -2.86 -23.36 -16.30
C MET A 214 -3.82 -24.15 -15.39
N ARG A 215 -4.94 -24.65 -15.93
CA ARG A 215 -5.88 -25.48 -15.17
C ARG A 215 -5.26 -26.81 -14.75
N ASP A 216 -4.50 -27.46 -15.63
CA ASP A 216 -3.82 -28.72 -15.34
C ASP A 216 -2.72 -28.55 -14.28
N THR A 217 -1.95 -27.47 -14.38
CA THR A 217 -0.91 -27.12 -13.38
C THR A 217 -1.54 -26.86 -12.01
N LEU A 218 -2.68 -26.17 -11.96
CA LEU A 218 -3.41 -25.91 -10.71
C LEU A 218 -3.97 -27.20 -10.10
N ALA A 219 -4.48 -28.12 -10.93
CA ALA A 219 -4.99 -29.41 -10.48
C ALA A 219 -3.87 -30.29 -9.91
N GLU A 220 -2.67 -30.24 -10.49
CA GLU A 220 -1.51 -30.97 -10.01
C GLU A 220 -0.98 -30.43 -8.68
N VAL A 221 -0.87 -29.09 -8.54
CA VAL A 221 -0.53 -28.45 -7.27
C VAL A 221 -1.56 -28.78 -6.18
N LYS A 222 -2.85 -28.80 -6.52
CA LYS A 222 -3.91 -29.14 -5.56
C LYS A 222 -3.82 -30.60 -5.09
N ARG A 223 -3.49 -31.54 -5.97
CA ARG A 223 -3.22 -32.95 -5.59
C ARG A 223 -1.97 -33.10 -4.73
N ALA A 224 -0.95 -32.26 -4.94
CA ALA A 224 0.28 -32.27 -4.13
C ALA A 224 0.08 -31.68 -2.73
N VAL A 225 -0.90 -30.78 -2.56
CA VAL A 225 -1.18 -30.07 -1.31
C VAL A 225 -2.26 -30.77 -0.46
N ASP A 226 -2.91 -31.83 -0.96
CA ASP A 226 -3.92 -32.57 -0.20
C ASP A 226 -3.32 -33.22 1.07
N PRO A 227 -3.72 -32.79 2.28
CA PRO A 227 -3.06 -33.16 3.54
C PRO A 227 -3.34 -34.61 3.98
N LYS A 228 -4.18 -35.35 3.25
CA LYS A 228 -4.58 -36.73 3.60
C LYS A 228 -3.55 -37.80 3.20
N ARG A 229 -2.52 -37.49 2.40
CA ARG A 229 -1.47 -38.45 2.04
C ARG A 229 -0.23 -38.39 2.94
N ASN A 230 0.07 -37.24 3.53
CA ASN A 230 1.21 -37.08 4.45
C ASN A 230 0.91 -37.54 5.90
N ALA A 231 -0.33 -37.92 6.21
CA ALA A 231 -0.72 -38.43 7.52
C ALA A 231 -0.55 -39.95 7.69
N ALA A 232 -0.17 -40.70 6.65
CA ALA A 232 -0.04 -42.16 6.70
C ALA A 232 1.39 -42.69 6.92
N ALA A 233 2.39 -41.82 7.10
CA ALA A 233 3.81 -42.21 7.20
C ALA A 233 4.51 -41.78 8.51
N GLY A 234 3.76 -41.54 9.59
CA GLY A 234 4.33 -41.07 10.86
C GLY A 234 3.58 -41.56 12.09
N SER A 235 3.45 -42.87 12.26
CA SER A 235 2.93 -43.49 13.49
C SER A 235 3.96 -44.49 14.02
N SER A 236 4.89 -44.00 14.86
CA SER A 236 5.55 -44.83 15.87
C SER A 236 6.10 -43.95 17.00
N GLY A 237 5.64 -44.20 18.23
CA GLY A 237 6.41 -43.94 19.45
C GLY A 237 5.93 -42.82 20.38
N ASN A 238 5.19 -43.23 21.43
CA ASN A 238 5.15 -42.74 22.83
C ASN A 238 4.99 -41.23 23.18
N ALA A 239 4.51 -40.83 24.35
CA ALA A 239 3.51 -41.25 25.33
C ALA A 239 3.58 -40.19 26.46
N ALA A 240 2.42 -39.85 27.03
CA ALA A 240 2.22 -39.27 28.38
C ALA A 240 2.60 -37.80 28.68
N GLY A 241 1.57 -36.99 29.02
CA GLY A 241 1.70 -35.73 29.76
C GLY A 241 0.40 -34.91 29.78
N LYS A 242 -0.38 -35.02 30.87
CA LYS A 242 -1.71 -34.42 31.11
C LYS A 242 -1.73 -32.86 31.10
N PRO A 243 -2.91 -32.22 30.88
CA PRO A 243 -3.09 -30.77 30.96
C PRO A 243 -3.62 -30.33 32.34
N THR A 244 -3.20 -29.16 32.83
CA THR A 244 -3.82 -28.49 33.99
C THR A 244 -4.06 -27.00 33.70
N SER A 245 -5.35 -26.68 33.51
CA SER A 245 -6.10 -25.49 33.97
C SER A 245 -5.38 -24.16 34.29
N HIS A 246 -5.79 -23.11 33.58
CA HIS A 246 -5.91 -21.69 34.01
C HIS A 246 -6.76 -21.52 35.30
N PRO A 247 -6.99 -20.31 35.90
CA PRO A 247 -6.58 -18.93 35.55
C PRO A 247 -6.06 -18.08 36.74
N PHE A 248 -5.37 -16.96 36.49
CA PHE A 248 -5.28 -15.85 37.46
C PHE A 248 -5.32 -14.49 36.76
N LEU A 249 -6.47 -13.82 36.89
CA LEU A 249 -6.64 -12.37 36.76
C LEU A 249 -6.06 -11.67 38.00
N PRO A 250 -5.66 -10.41 37.91
CA PRO A 250 -5.92 -9.48 39.00
C PRO A 250 -6.83 -8.33 38.58
N ARG A 251 -7.63 -7.95 39.58
CA ARG A 251 -8.71 -6.98 39.60
C ARG A 251 -8.20 -5.54 39.47
N SER A 252 -9.08 -4.74 38.88
CA SER A 252 -9.30 -3.31 39.10
C SER A 252 -9.41 -2.92 40.57
N ILE A 253 -8.82 -1.77 40.95
CA ILE A 253 -9.27 -0.90 42.06
C ILE A 253 -9.03 0.58 41.66
N PRO A 254 -9.97 1.51 41.95
CA PRO A 254 -9.98 2.91 41.50
C PRO A 254 -9.49 3.91 42.57
N VAL A 255 -9.15 5.13 42.12
CA VAL A 255 -9.55 6.45 42.68
C VAL A 255 -9.61 7.44 41.52
#